data_AF-A0A1W9UH72-F1
#
_entry.id   AF-A0A1W9UH72-F1
#
_cell.length_a   1.000
_cell.length_b   1.000
_cell.length_c   1.000
_cell.angle_alpha   90.00
_cell.angle_beta   90.00
_cell.angle_gamma   90.00
#
_symmetry.space_group_name_H-M   'P 1'
#
loop_
_entity.id
_entity.type
_entity.pdbx_description
1 polymer ?
#
loop_
_entity_poly.entity_id
_entity_poly.type
_entity_poly.pdbx_seq_one_letter_code
_entity_poly.pdbx_strand_id
1 'polypeptide(L)'
;MANHKSAIKRNKQSIIRNQRNVHARTTMRTLVKNVRLAVAAGDKETATAILKKAVPYIDKVCTKGIIHKSIFYEIQFKQIRS
;
A
#
# COMPACT_ATOMS: atom_id res chain seq x y z
N MET A 1 -22.37 -0.20 -19.97
CA MET A 1 -21.97 -1.26 -20.91
C MET A 1 -20.98 -0.67 -21.91
N ALA A 2 -19.87 -1.33 -22.21
CA ALA A 2 -18.84 -0.78 -23.11
C ALA A 2 -19.24 -1.07 -24.56
N ASN A 3 -19.94 -0.14 -25.20
CA ASN A 3 -20.58 -0.40 -26.50
C ASN A 3 -19.61 -0.29 -27.69
N HIS A 4 -18.46 0.38 -27.51
CA HIS A 4 -17.42 0.52 -28.54
C HIS A 4 -16.28 -0.48 -28.33
N LYS A 5 -15.71 -1.05 -29.41
CA LYS A 5 -14.63 -2.07 -29.34
C LYS A 5 -13.44 -1.62 -28.48
N SER A 6 -13.07 -0.34 -28.55
CA SER A 6 -12.00 0.22 -27.70
C SER A 6 -12.37 0.25 -26.21
N ALA A 7 -13.64 0.50 -25.88
CA ALA A 7 -14.13 0.53 -24.50
C ALA A 7 -14.12 -0.87 -23.87
N ILE A 8 -14.48 -1.92 -24.63
CA ILE A 8 -14.39 -3.32 -24.17
C ILE A 8 -12.93 -3.67 -23.83
N LYS A 9 -11.99 -3.28 -24.70
CA LYS A 9 -10.55 -3.47 -24.46
C LYS A 9 -10.09 -2.73 -23.19
N ARG A 10 -10.49 -1.47 -23.01
CA ARG A 10 -10.17 -0.68 -21.81
C ARG A 10 -10.74 -1.32 -20.54
N ASN A 11 -11.96 -1.86 -20.58
CA ASN A 11 -12.57 -2.54 -19.43
C ASN A 11 -11.76 -3.78 -19.03
N LYS A 12 -11.41 -4.66 -19.99
CA LYS A 12 -10.54 -5.83 -19.74
C LYS A 12 -9.22 -5.44 -19.09
N GLN A 13 -8.57 -4.38 -19.59
CA GLN A 13 -7.33 -3.89 -18.99
C GLN A 13 -7.53 -3.29 -17.59
N SER A 14 -8.64 -2.60 -17.37
CA SER A 14 -8.99 -2.00 -16.07
C SER A 14 -9.11 -3.06 -14.99
N ILE A 15 -9.79 -4.17 -15.26
CA ILE A 15 -9.96 -5.29 -14.31
C ILE A 15 -8.60 -5.84 -13.87
N ILE A 16 -7.69 -6.09 -14.82
CA ILE A 16 -6.35 -6.60 -14.52
C ILE A 16 -5.53 -5.61 -13.69
N ARG A 17 -5.57 -4.31 -14.03
CA ARG A 17 -4.89 -3.26 -13.26
C ARG A 17 -5.49 -3.15 -11.86
N ASN A 18 -6.81 -3.21 -11.74
CA ASN A 18 -7.51 -3.13 -10.47
C ASN A 18 -7.10 -4.28 -9.54
N GLN A 19 -7.07 -5.52 -10.02
CA GLN A 19 -6.63 -6.67 -9.21
C GLN A 19 -5.22 -6.48 -8.64
N ARG A 20 -4.27 -6.02 -9.46
CA ARG A 20 -2.89 -5.73 -9.02
C ARG A 20 -2.83 -4.58 -8.01
N ASN A 21 -3.59 -3.52 -8.24
CA ASN A 21 -3.64 -2.34 -7.38
C ASN A 21 -4.34 -2.63 -6.05
N VAL A 22 -5.36 -3.48 -6.04
CA VAL A 22 -6.01 -3.97 -4.83
C VAL A 22 -5.01 -4.77 -4.01
N HIS A 23 -4.34 -5.76 -4.61
CA HIS A 23 -3.34 -6.55 -3.90
C HIS A 23 -2.25 -5.68 -3.27
N ALA A 24 -1.66 -4.74 -4.04
CA ALA A 24 -0.62 -3.84 -3.53
C ALA A 24 -1.11 -2.96 -2.37
N ARG A 25 -2.33 -2.40 -2.45
CA ARG A 25 -2.90 -1.59 -1.37
C ARG A 25 -3.22 -2.41 -0.13
N THR A 26 -3.78 -3.61 -0.29
CA THR A 26 -4.13 -4.48 0.83
C THR A 26 -2.88 -4.93 1.58
N THR A 27 -1.86 -5.39 0.87
CA THR A 27 -0.57 -5.78 1.48
C THR A 27 0.06 -4.62 2.24
N MET A 28 0.08 -3.41 1.67
CA MET A 28 0.58 -2.23 2.36
C MET A 28 -0.18 -1.97 3.67
N ARG A 29 -1.51 -2.00 3.63
CA ARG A 29 -2.35 -1.80 4.83
C ARG A 29 -2.09 -2.87 5.89
N THR A 30 -1.91 -4.12 5.49
CA THR A 30 -1.58 -5.22 6.40
C THR A 30 -0.22 -5.01 7.08
N LEU A 31 0.81 -4.62 6.33
CA LEU A 31 2.14 -4.34 6.90
C LEU A 31 2.07 -3.21 7.94
N VAL A 32 1.37 -2.12 7.61
CA VAL A 32 1.18 -0.99 8.55
C VAL A 32 0.40 -1.43 9.79
N LYS A 33 -0.64 -2.26 9.64
CA LYS A 33 -1.39 -2.81 10.76
C LYS A 33 -0.51 -3.66 11.67
N ASN A 34 0.33 -4.53 11.09
CA ASN A 34 1.22 -5.41 11.85
C ASN A 34 2.26 -4.60 12.65
N VAL A 35 2.81 -3.52 12.08
CA VAL A 35 3.70 -2.61 12.84
C VAL A 35 2.97 -2.03 14.04
N ARG A 36 1.73 -1.53 13.86
CA ARG A 36 0.95 -0.95 14.96
C ARG A 36 0.66 -1.96 16.06
N LEU A 37 0.35 -3.21 15.70
CA LEU A 37 0.11 -4.28 16.67
C LEU A 37 1.39 -4.66 17.42
N ALA A 38 2.53 -4.79 16.74
CA ALA A 38 3.82 -5.09 17.38
C ALA A 38 4.25 -3.97 18.35
N VAL A 39 4.04 -2.71 17.97
CA VAL A 39 4.30 -1.55 18.84
C VAL A 39 3.36 -1.56 20.05
N ALA A 40 2.07 -1.84 19.86
CA ALA A 40 1.11 -1.94 20.96
C ALA A 40 1.42 -3.10 21.92
N ALA A 41 2.02 -4.18 21.42
CA ALA A 41 2.47 -5.32 22.21
C ALA A 41 3.80 -5.07 22.96
N GLY A 42 4.47 -3.94 22.72
CA GLY A 42 5.73 -3.58 23.40
C GLY A 42 6.97 -4.30 22.89
N ASP A 43 6.88 -5.07 21.82
CA ASP A 43 7.98 -5.87 21.27
C ASP A 43 8.77 -5.08 20.22
N LYS A 44 9.88 -4.47 20.67
CA LYS A 44 10.69 -3.54 19.87
C LYS A 44 11.44 -4.24 18.73
N GLU A 45 11.87 -5.48 18.92
CA GLU A 45 12.66 -6.19 17.91
C GLU A 45 11.81 -6.59 16.72
N THR A 46 10.62 -7.15 16.98
CA THR A 46 9.69 -7.53 15.92
C THR A 46 9.11 -6.30 15.23
N ALA A 47 8.80 -5.23 15.97
CA ALA A 47 8.34 -3.97 15.40
C ALA A 47 9.36 -3.37 14.43
N THR A 48 10.64 -3.32 14.79
CA THR A 48 11.70 -2.78 13.91
C THR A 48 11.94 -3.66 12.68
N ALA A 49 11.87 -4.98 12.81
CA ALA A 49 11.99 -5.90 11.68
C ALA A 49 10.84 -5.74 10.66
N ILE A 50 9.60 -5.60 11.15
CA ILE A 50 8.43 -5.39 10.29
C ILE A 50 8.46 -3.98 9.68
N LEU A 51 8.88 -2.96 10.44
CA LEU A 51 9.03 -1.59 9.95
C LEU A 51 10.01 -1.51 8.78
N LYS A 52 11.18 -2.15 8.89
CA LYS A 52 12.19 -2.22 7.82
C LYS A 52 11.65 -2.83 6.52
N LYS A 53 10.66 -3.72 6.60
CA LYS A 53 9.97 -4.29 5.43
C LYS A 53 8.84 -3.39 4.91
N ALA A 54 8.14 -2.71 5.82
CA ALA A 54 7.00 -1.86 5.50
C ALA A 54 7.42 -0.59 4.73
N VAL A 55 8.46 0.10 5.19
CA VAL A 55 8.97 1.36 4.58
C VAL A 55 9.23 1.21 3.07
N PRO A 56 10.13 0.31 2.60
CA PRO A 56 10.42 0.18 1.18
C PRO A 56 9.22 -0.32 0.36
N TYR A 57 8.30 -1.07 0.98
CA TYR A 57 7.08 -1.49 0.30
C TYR A 57 6.15 -0.31 0.05
N ILE A 58 5.97 0.57 1.03
CA ILE A 58 5.15 1.78 0.91
C ILE A 58 5.75 2.71 -0.18
N ASP A 59 7.07 2.90 -0.20
CA ASP A 59 7.78 3.66 -1.24
C ASP A 59 7.55 3.09 -2.64
N LYS A 60 7.63 1.76 -2.78
CA LYS A 60 7.41 1.07 -4.05
C LYS A 60 5.97 1.22 -4.56
N VAL A 61 4.99 1.30 -3.67
CA VAL A 61 3.58 1.50 -4.06
C VAL A 61 3.32 2.96 -4.45
N CYS A 62 4.01 3.91 -3.79
CA CYS A 62 3.97 5.34 -4.11
C CYS A 62 4.60 5.63 -5.49
N THR A 63 5.79 5.09 -5.77
CA THR A 63 6.47 5.25 -7.07
C THR A 63 5.67 4.68 -8.24
N LYS A 64 4.88 3.63 -8.01
CA LYS A 64 3.94 3.07 -8.99
C LYS A 64 2.68 3.92 -9.21
N GLY A 65 2.49 5.01 -8.47
CA GLY A 65 1.33 5.89 -8.57
C GLY A 65 0.02 5.26 -8.09
N ILE A 66 0.08 4.15 -7.35
CA ILE A 66 -1.12 3.47 -6.81
C ILE A 66 -1.70 4.29 -5.64
N ILE A 67 -0.84 5.03 -4.94
CA ILE A 67 -1.17 5.90 -3.83
C ILE A 67 -0.56 7.28 -4.09
N HIS A 68 -1.28 8.33 -3.75
CA HIS A 68 -0.82 9.70 -3.91
C HIS A 68 0.26 10.05 -2.88
N LYS A 69 1.23 10.90 -3.26
CA LYS A 69 2.35 11.31 -2.40
C LYS A 69 1.92 11.94 -1.08
N SER A 70 0.82 12.67 -1.04
CA SER A 70 0.31 13.28 0.20
C SER A 70 -0.03 12.23 1.27
N ILE A 71 -0.70 11.14 0.87
CA ILE A 71 -1.06 10.03 1.77
C ILE A 71 0.21 9.28 2.23
N PHE A 72 1.21 9.21 1.37
CA PHE A 72 2.51 8.63 1.72
C PHE A 72 3.19 9.39 2.86
N TYR A 73 3.30 10.72 2.75
CA TYR A 73 3.93 11.54 3.78
C TYR A 73 3.18 11.42 5.10
N GLU A 74 1.85 11.42 5.09
CA GLU A 74 1.04 11.29 6.31
C GLU A 74 1.32 9.98 7.06
N ILE A 75 1.48 8.86 6.34
CA ILE A 75 1.78 7.56 6.93
C ILE A 75 3.19 7.53 7.56
N GLN A 76 4.18 8.10 6.87
CA GLN A 76 5.57 8.19 7.36
C GLN A 76 5.68 9.11 8.58
N PHE A 77 5.09 10.31 8.52
CA PHE A 77 5.11 11.27 9.62
C PHE A 77 4.45 10.71 10.90
N LYS A 78 3.39 9.90 10.76
CA LYS A 78 2.73 9.27 11.91
C LYS A 78 3.55 8.13 12.54
N GLN A 79 4.50 7.54 11.80
CA GLN A 79 5.46 6.58 12.35
C GLN A 79 6.63 7.24 13.09
N ILE A 80 7.06 8.44 12.67
CA ILE A 80 8.17 9.18 13.30
C ILE A 80 7.74 9.91 14.58
N ARG A 81 6.44 10.25 14.70
CA ARG A 81 5.87 10.94 15.87
C ARG A 81 5.40 10.03 17.01
N SER A 82 5.49 8.71 16.85
CA SER A 82 5.12 7.69 17.85
C SER A 82 6.36 7.02 18.43
#